data_AF-A0A258TWN1-F1
#
_entry.id   AF-A0A258TWN1-F1
#
_cell.length_a   1.000
_cell.length_b   1.000
_cell.length_c   1.000
_cell.angle_alpha   90.00
_cell.angle_beta   90.00
_cell.angle_gamma   90.00
#
_symmetry.space_group_name_H-M   'P 1'
#
loop_
_entity.id
_entity.type
_entity.pdbx_description
1 polymer ?
#
loop_
_entity_poly.entity_id
_entity_poly.type
_entity_poly.pdbx_seq_one_letter_code
_entity_poly.pdbx_strand_id
1 'polypeptide(L)'
;MARGYRDGERGWSVDQFERKAGRFEWRIAKTDDGAWLTFKCEDSPVEPRFETFLRGLSILTGRWLKPICLSIYVGDQQTTRMLNRLHEPDTEKLLAPIGTQREFAEDAHLFLERFMEKAVDEKKIGEGPCDLAHRYWHRILRARESDIENSSLVLSVAVEGLVKQTLLSEKDVDSEFVKQAEEAEHILENLTLGSRALSAIKSSLGNAKQPRVQDTLRRLATAGVISKAHLKAWGKLRNAAAHGNVLEDDDKAL
;
A
#
# COMPACT_ATOMS: atom_id res chain seq x y z
N MET A 1 -0.23 -57.25 18.93
CA MET A 1 -1.45 -56.41 19.00
C MET A 1 -1.24 -55.21 18.10
N ALA A 2 -1.76 -55.30 16.88
CA ALA A 2 -1.79 -54.20 15.92
C ALA A 2 -3.01 -53.32 16.23
N ARG A 3 -2.83 -52.01 16.40
CA ARG A 3 -3.93 -51.05 16.28
C ARG A 3 -3.87 -50.48 14.87
N GLY A 4 -4.92 -50.79 14.12
CA GLY A 4 -5.04 -50.50 12.70
C GLY A 4 -5.02 -49.01 12.38
N TYR A 5 -4.27 -48.68 11.35
CA TYR A 5 -4.48 -47.49 10.56
C TYR A 5 -5.84 -47.62 9.85
N ARG A 6 -6.75 -46.67 10.10
CA ARG A 6 -7.86 -46.43 9.18
C ARG A 6 -7.32 -45.60 8.03
N ASP A 7 -7.17 -46.28 6.91
CA ASP A 7 -6.96 -45.72 5.58
C ASP A 7 -8.24 -44.95 5.21
N GLY A 8 -8.15 -43.62 4.99
CA GLY A 8 -9.34 -42.85 4.58
C GLY A 8 -9.32 -41.32 4.71
N GLU A 9 -8.46 -40.69 5.52
CA GLU A 9 -8.43 -39.22 5.63
C GLU A 9 -7.33 -38.64 4.74
N ARG A 10 -7.67 -38.38 3.47
CA ARG A 10 -6.83 -37.52 2.62
C ARG A 10 -6.71 -36.17 3.32
N GLY A 11 -5.49 -35.83 3.74
CA GLY A 11 -5.18 -34.72 4.62
C GLY A 11 -5.76 -33.39 4.17
N TRP A 12 -6.68 -32.85 4.97
CA TRP A 12 -7.05 -31.44 4.94
C TRP A 12 -5.99 -30.70 5.74
N SER A 13 -4.85 -30.38 5.11
CA SER A 13 -3.99 -29.31 5.62
C SER A 13 -4.76 -28.00 5.43
N VAL A 14 -5.69 -27.72 6.33
CA VAL A 14 -6.31 -26.40 6.42
C VAL A 14 -5.19 -25.48 6.88
N ASP A 15 -4.57 -24.75 5.95
CA ASP A 15 -3.74 -23.60 6.28
C ASP A 15 -4.65 -22.63 7.06
N GLN A 16 -4.63 -22.75 8.39
CA GLN A 16 -5.43 -21.94 9.30
C GLN A 16 -4.84 -20.53 9.31
N PHE A 17 -5.45 -19.63 8.55
CA PHE A 17 -5.21 -18.20 8.66
C PHE A 17 -6.40 -17.58 9.38
N GLU A 18 -6.34 -17.58 10.71
CA GLU A 18 -7.41 -17.07 11.57
C GLU A 18 -6.86 -16.28 12.76
N ARG A 19 -7.55 -15.21 13.13
CA ARG A 19 -7.20 -14.40 14.31
C ARG A 19 -8.43 -13.71 14.85
N LYS A 20 -8.45 -13.58 16.18
CA LYS A 20 -9.33 -12.66 16.90
C LYS A 20 -8.48 -11.49 17.41
N ALA A 21 -8.79 -10.29 16.96
CA ALA A 21 -8.06 -9.05 17.27
C ALA A 21 -9.06 -8.00 17.76
N GLY A 22 -9.20 -7.87 19.09
CA GLY A 22 -10.18 -6.98 19.71
C GLY A 22 -11.60 -7.26 19.22
N ARG A 23 -12.21 -6.25 18.59
CA ARG A 23 -13.57 -6.29 18.02
C ARG A 23 -13.68 -6.96 16.64
N PHE A 24 -12.58 -7.49 16.11
CA PHE A 24 -12.54 -8.15 14.80
C PHE A 24 -12.14 -9.62 14.94
N GLU A 25 -12.72 -10.47 14.11
CA GLU A 25 -12.30 -11.86 13.96
C GLU A 25 -12.33 -12.20 12.47
N TRP A 26 -11.31 -12.89 11.98
CA TRP A 26 -11.31 -13.39 10.62
C TRP A 26 -10.78 -14.81 10.55
N ARG A 27 -11.25 -15.54 9.54
CA ARG A 27 -10.80 -16.89 9.20
C ARG A 27 -10.83 -17.07 7.70
N ILE A 28 -9.73 -17.56 7.15
CA ILE A 28 -9.62 -17.95 5.74
C ILE A 28 -9.37 -19.44 5.67
N ALA A 29 -10.19 -20.14 4.88
CA ALA A 29 -10.03 -21.56 4.62
C ALA A 29 -10.02 -21.79 3.11
N LYS A 30 -9.01 -22.49 2.61
CA LYS A 30 -8.95 -22.93 1.22
C LYS A 30 -9.56 -24.33 1.10
N THR A 31 -10.47 -24.49 0.16
CA THR A 31 -11.10 -25.75 -0.25
C THR A 31 -10.81 -25.99 -1.73
N ASP A 32 -11.12 -27.19 -2.23
CA ASP A 32 -10.99 -27.49 -3.67
C ASP A 32 -11.84 -26.55 -4.54
N ASP A 33 -13.00 -26.11 -4.02
CA ASP A 33 -13.94 -25.22 -4.71
C ASP A 33 -13.60 -23.72 -4.60
N GLY A 34 -12.51 -23.35 -3.90
CA GLY A 34 -12.11 -21.96 -3.74
C GLY A 34 -11.66 -21.59 -2.32
N ALA A 35 -11.67 -20.29 -2.02
CA ALA A 35 -11.32 -19.78 -0.69
C ALA A 35 -12.57 -19.19 -0.01
N TRP A 36 -12.78 -19.59 1.24
CA TRP A 36 -13.85 -19.10 2.09
C TRP A 36 -13.26 -18.15 3.11
N LEU A 37 -13.83 -16.95 3.18
CA LEU A 37 -13.43 -15.93 4.13
C LEU A 37 -14.60 -15.59 5.05
N THR A 38 -14.40 -15.82 6.34
CA THR A 38 -15.31 -15.37 7.39
C THR A 38 -14.70 -14.14 8.06
N PHE A 39 -15.47 -13.08 8.19
CA PHE A 39 -15.09 -11.87 8.92
C PHE A 39 -16.24 -11.51 9.87
N LYS A 40 -15.90 -11.28 11.13
CA LYS A 40 -16.84 -10.82 12.16
C LYS A 40 -16.35 -9.50 12.73
N CYS A 41 -17.31 -8.63 13.03
CA CYS A 41 -17.07 -7.40 13.76
C CYS A 41 -18.18 -7.19 14.78
N GLU A 42 -17.83 -6.74 15.98
CA GLU A 42 -18.80 -6.41 17.03
C GLU A 42 -19.62 -5.15 16.70
N ASP A 43 -19.10 -4.27 15.85
CA ASP A 43 -19.71 -2.99 15.49
C ASP A 43 -20.40 -3.01 14.12
N SER A 44 -21.57 -2.36 14.02
CA SER A 44 -22.26 -2.04 12.76
C SER A 44 -21.77 -0.71 12.16
N PRO A 45 -21.73 -0.50 10.83
CA PRO A 45 -22.03 -1.48 9.76
C PRO A 45 -20.87 -2.46 9.50
N VAL A 46 -21.21 -3.72 9.23
CA VAL A 46 -20.22 -4.81 8.98
C VAL A 46 -19.60 -4.69 7.59
N GLU A 47 -20.39 -4.32 6.58
CA GLU A 47 -19.99 -4.33 5.17
C GLU A 47 -18.81 -3.38 4.86
N PRO A 48 -18.82 -2.10 5.25
CA PRO A 48 -17.66 -1.22 5.02
C PRO A 48 -16.38 -1.70 5.71
N ARG A 49 -16.50 -2.32 6.90
CA ARG A 49 -15.35 -2.88 7.62
C ARG A 49 -14.79 -4.12 6.92
N PHE A 50 -15.67 -4.96 6.40
CA PHE A 50 -15.27 -6.10 5.59
C PHE A 50 -14.56 -5.66 4.31
N GLU A 51 -15.04 -4.61 3.63
CA GLU A 51 -14.35 -4.04 2.48
C GLU A 51 -12.94 -3.54 2.84
N THR A 52 -12.79 -2.81 3.94
CA THR A 52 -11.48 -2.37 4.44
C THR A 52 -10.57 -3.55 4.74
N PHE A 53 -11.09 -4.61 5.36
CA PHE A 53 -10.34 -5.82 5.62
C PHE A 53 -9.84 -6.47 4.31
N LEU A 54 -10.71 -6.57 3.29
CA LEU A 54 -10.35 -7.09 1.98
C LEU A 54 -9.28 -6.23 1.28
N ARG A 55 -9.29 -4.90 1.46
CA ARG A 55 -8.22 -4.02 0.95
C ARG A 55 -6.87 -4.35 1.58
N GLY A 56 -6.82 -4.50 2.91
CA GLY A 56 -5.61 -4.92 3.61
C GLY A 56 -5.12 -6.30 3.17
N LEU A 57 -6.03 -7.26 3.05
CA LEU A 57 -5.70 -8.61 2.60
C LEU A 57 -5.24 -8.64 1.13
N SER A 58 -5.77 -7.75 0.29
CA SER A 58 -5.34 -7.59 -1.10
C SER A 58 -3.88 -7.12 -1.18
N ILE A 59 -3.51 -6.13 -0.35
CA ILE A 59 -2.12 -5.67 -0.22
C ILE A 59 -1.21 -6.82 0.21
N LEU A 60 -1.59 -7.57 1.25
CA LEU A 60 -0.80 -8.69 1.77
C LEU A 60 -0.59 -9.79 0.75
N THR A 61 -1.63 -10.16 0.02
CA THR A 61 -1.56 -11.25 -0.98
C THR A 61 -0.96 -10.79 -2.30
N GLY A 62 -0.77 -9.47 -2.48
CA GLY A 62 -0.36 -8.86 -3.73
C GLY A 62 -1.41 -9.00 -4.83
N ARG A 63 -2.66 -9.33 -4.50
CA ARG A 63 -3.73 -9.65 -5.46
C ARG A 63 -4.95 -8.80 -5.19
N TRP A 64 -5.64 -8.42 -6.25
CA TRP A 64 -6.94 -7.76 -6.11
C TRP A 64 -8.02 -8.79 -5.71
N LEU A 65 -8.45 -8.77 -4.44
CA LEU A 65 -9.45 -9.71 -3.95
C LEU A 65 -10.87 -9.16 -4.13
N LYS A 66 -11.71 -9.95 -4.80
CA LYS A 66 -13.16 -9.69 -4.94
C LYS A 66 -13.95 -10.94 -4.56
N PRO A 67 -14.94 -10.83 -3.66
CA PRO A 67 -15.83 -11.95 -3.38
C PRO A 67 -16.69 -12.26 -4.61
N ILE A 68 -16.88 -13.55 -4.90
CA ILE A 68 -17.84 -14.03 -5.91
C ILE A 68 -19.23 -14.15 -5.28
N CYS A 69 -19.29 -14.47 -3.99
CA CYS A 69 -20.51 -14.51 -3.19
C CYS A 69 -20.22 -13.86 -1.84
N LEU A 70 -21.16 -13.06 -1.35
CA LEU A 70 -21.07 -12.39 -0.07
C LEU A 70 -22.37 -12.61 0.72
N SER A 71 -22.28 -13.25 1.88
CA SER A 71 -23.37 -13.37 2.84
C SER A 71 -23.08 -12.51 4.07
N ILE A 72 -23.95 -11.54 4.35
CA ILE A 72 -23.86 -10.63 5.47
C ILE A 72 -24.95 -11.00 6.48
N TYR A 73 -24.55 -11.13 7.75
CA TYR A 73 -25.46 -11.42 8.86
C TYR A 73 -25.44 -10.23 9.82
N VAL A 74 -26.61 -9.64 10.09
CA VAL A 74 -26.78 -8.55 11.05
C VAL A 74 -27.98 -8.88 11.94
N GLY A 75 -27.71 -9.25 13.19
CA GLY A 75 -28.74 -9.86 14.05
C GLY A 75 -29.29 -11.12 13.39
N ASP A 76 -30.61 -11.22 13.27
CA ASP A 76 -31.30 -12.35 12.62
C ASP A 76 -31.44 -12.20 11.10
N GLN A 77 -31.02 -11.05 10.53
CA GLN A 77 -31.15 -10.81 9.10
C GLN A 77 -29.93 -11.33 8.34
N GLN A 78 -30.17 -12.18 7.34
CA GLN A 78 -29.17 -12.62 6.37
C GLN A 78 -29.44 -11.97 5.01
N THR A 79 -28.41 -11.37 4.42
CA THR A 79 -28.43 -10.91 3.03
C THR A 79 -27.33 -11.60 2.24
N THR A 80 -27.68 -12.34 1.19
CA THR A 80 -26.72 -12.97 0.29
C THR A 80 -26.72 -12.28 -1.07
N ARG A 81 -25.54 -11.92 -1.56
CA ARG A 81 -25.33 -11.29 -2.87
C ARG A 81 -24.41 -12.17 -3.71
N MET A 82 -24.85 -12.52 -4.91
CA MET A 82 -23.98 -13.09 -5.93
C MET A 82 -23.37 -11.93 -6.72
N LEU A 83 -22.05 -11.92 -6.81
CA LEU A 83 -21.29 -10.86 -7.45
C LEU A 83 -20.73 -11.41 -8.77
N ASN A 84 -20.65 -10.53 -9.76
CA ASN A 84 -20.27 -10.95 -11.11
C ASN A 84 -18.84 -11.50 -11.10
N ARG A 85 -18.67 -12.72 -11.62
CA ARG A 85 -17.35 -13.34 -11.76
C ARG A 85 -16.62 -12.59 -12.87
N LEU A 86 -15.44 -12.03 -12.58
CA LEU A 86 -14.52 -11.64 -13.65
C LEU A 86 -14.28 -12.89 -14.51
N HIS A 87 -14.45 -12.77 -15.82
CA HIS A 87 -14.44 -13.91 -16.75
C HIS A 87 -13.12 -14.70 -16.70
N GLU A 88 -12.04 -14.07 -16.23
CA GLU A 88 -10.76 -14.71 -16.00
C GLU A 88 -10.27 -14.41 -14.57
N PRO A 89 -9.77 -15.43 -13.84
CA PRO A 89 -9.10 -15.19 -12.57
C PRO A 89 -7.87 -14.33 -12.82
N ASP A 90 -7.74 -13.24 -12.06
CA ASP A 90 -6.54 -12.40 -12.07
C ASP A 90 -5.35 -13.28 -11.65
N THR A 91 -4.55 -13.72 -12.64
CA THR A 91 -3.40 -14.59 -12.39
C THR A 91 -2.22 -13.79 -11.85
N GLU A 92 -2.26 -12.48 -12.03
CA GLU A 92 -1.19 -11.57 -11.68
C GLU A 92 -1.17 -11.31 -10.17
N LYS A 93 0.06 -11.20 -9.65
CA LYS A 93 0.28 -10.85 -8.26
C LYS A 93 1.50 -9.96 -8.15
N LEU A 94 1.40 -8.92 -7.33
CA LEU A 94 2.57 -8.28 -6.76
C LEU A 94 3.27 -9.27 -5.82
N LEU A 95 4.57 -9.07 -5.62
CA LEU A 95 5.24 -9.72 -4.51
C LEU A 95 4.57 -9.28 -3.22
N ALA A 96 4.15 -10.26 -2.42
CA ALA A 96 3.57 -10.01 -1.12
C ALA A 96 4.59 -9.24 -0.27
N PRO A 97 4.21 -8.09 0.31
CA PRO A 97 5.15 -7.27 1.10
C PRO A 97 5.56 -7.97 2.40
N ILE A 98 4.75 -8.93 2.85
CA ILE A 98 4.95 -9.75 4.05
C ILE A 98 4.66 -11.19 3.67
N GLY A 99 5.46 -12.13 4.15
CA GLY A 99 5.19 -13.55 3.97
C GLY A 99 3.83 -13.91 4.56
N THR A 100 2.98 -14.58 3.79
CA THR A 100 1.70 -15.14 4.27
C THR A 100 1.78 -16.63 4.54
N GLN A 101 2.98 -17.21 4.40
CA GLN A 101 3.26 -18.59 4.77
C GLN A 101 3.12 -18.78 6.28
N ARG A 102 2.86 -20.02 6.71
CA ARG A 102 2.57 -20.35 8.12
C ARG A 102 3.61 -19.79 9.10
N GLU A 103 4.88 -19.77 8.73
CA GLU A 103 5.98 -19.24 9.54
C GLU A 103 5.98 -17.71 9.72
N PHE A 104 5.30 -16.98 8.82
CA PHE A 104 5.16 -15.52 8.83
C PHE A 104 3.71 -15.06 9.03
N ALA A 105 2.80 -15.99 9.32
CA ALA A 105 1.37 -15.71 9.47
C ALA A 105 1.09 -14.66 10.56
N GLU A 106 1.92 -14.63 11.61
CA GLU A 106 1.79 -13.64 12.69
C GLU A 106 2.04 -12.21 12.21
N ASP A 107 3.06 -11.97 11.37
CA ASP A 107 3.32 -10.64 10.81
C ASP A 107 2.20 -10.19 9.88
N ALA A 108 1.67 -11.11 9.06
CA ALA A 108 0.52 -10.86 8.20
C ALA A 108 -0.74 -10.52 9.04
N HIS A 109 -0.95 -11.24 10.14
CA HIS A 109 -2.03 -10.96 11.07
C HIS A 109 -1.88 -9.61 11.78
N LEU A 110 -0.68 -9.30 12.27
CA LEU A 110 -0.37 -8.01 12.89
C LEU A 110 -0.59 -6.86 11.89
N PHE A 111 -0.19 -7.03 10.63
CA PHE A 111 -0.47 -6.05 9.59
C PHE A 111 -1.97 -5.81 9.44
N LEU A 112 -2.79 -6.87 9.31
CA LEU A 112 -4.25 -6.72 9.16
C LEU A 112 -4.88 -6.06 10.39
N GLU A 113 -4.46 -6.43 11.59
CA GLU A 113 -4.90 -5.81 12.82
C GLU A 113 -4.62 -4.32 12.82
N ARG A 114 -3.38 -3.90 12.58
CA ARG A 114 -3.00 -2.48 12.53
C ARG A 114 -3.69 -1.72 11.42
N PHE A 115 -3.86 -2.35 10.25
CA PHE A 115 -4.57 -1.76 9.12
C PHE A 115 -6.04 -1.49 9.48
N MET A 116 -6.71 -2.46 10.13
CA MET A 116 -8.10 -2.35 10.55
C MET A 116 -8.29 -1.35 11.69
N GLU A 117 -7.44 -1.37 12.71
CA GLU A 117 -7.45 -0.39 13.80
C GLU A 117 -7.36 1.03 13.23
N LYS A 118 -6.35 1.26 12.37
CA LYS A 118 -6.09 2.57 11.79
C LYS A 118 -7.25 3.06 10.92
N ALA A 119 -7.80 2.20 10.08
CA ALA A 119 -8.89 2.56 9.19
C ALA A 119 -10.22 2.82 9.92
N VAL A 120 -10.46 2.20 11.08
CA VAL A 120 -11.72 2.38 11.82
C VAL A 120 -11.65 3.56 12.80
N ASP A 121 -10.47 3.89 13.32
CA ASP A 121 -10.29 5.07 14.20
C ASP A 121 -10.34 6.40 13.43
N GLU A 122 -10.24 6.35 12.11
CA GLU A 122 -10.30 7.52 11.23
C GLU A 122 -11.74 7.99 11.01
N LYS A 123 -12.31 8.71 12.00
CA LYS A 123 -13.57 9.49 11.87
C LYS A 123 -13.40 10.74 10.97
N LYS A 124 -12.74 10.64 9.82
CA LYS A 124 -12.51 11.81 8.95
C LYS A 124 -13.43 11.81 7.73
N ILE A 125 -13.98 12.99 7.45
CA ILE A 125 -14.62 13.30 6.17
C ILE A 125 -13.48 13.37 5.14
N GLY A 126 -13.21 12.26 4.44
CA GLY A 126 -12.12 12.14 3.47
C GLY A 126 -11.54 10.72 3.43
N GLU A 127 -10.56 10.50 2.55
CA GLU A 127 -9.84 9.22 2.48
C GLU A 127 -8.81 9.09 3.60
N GLY A 128 -8.88 7.97 4.33
CA GLY A 128 -7.89 7.65 5.34
C GLY A 128 -6.53 7.25 4.73
N PRO A 129 -5.41 7.38 5.46
CA PRO A 129 -4.13 6.78 5.11
C PRO A 129 -4.20 5.35 4.56
N CYS A 130 -5.05 4.48 5.12
CA CYS A 130 -5.25 3.12 4.63
C CYS A 130 -5.87 3.08 3.23
N ASP A 131 -6.84 3.95 2.95
CA ASP A 131 -7.46 4.07 1.62
C ASP A 131 -6.49 4.62 0.59
N LEU A 132 -5.70 5.61 0.98
CA LEU A 132 -4.64 6.18 0.14
C LEU A 132 -3.57 5.12 -0.18
N ALA A 133 -3.10 4.39 0.82
CA ALA A 133 -2.13 3.30 0.63
C ALA A 133 -2.67 2.24 -0.33
N HIS A 134 -3.91 1.79 -0.10
CA HIS A 134 -4.57 0.83 -0.97
C HIS A 134 -4.77 1.35 -2.40
N ARG A 135 -5.15 2.62 -2.58
CA ARG A 135 -5.31 3.24 -3.90
C ARG A 135 -4.00 3.26 -4.67
N TYR A 136 -2.90 3.70 -4.04
CA TYR A 136 -1.59 3.71 -4.70
C TYR A 136 -1.10 2.31 -5.00
N TRP A 137 -1.31 1.36 -4.08
CA TRP A 137 -1.03 -0.05 -4.32
C TRP A 137 -1.83 -0.63 -5.50
N HIS A 138 -3.13 -0.33 -5.58
CA HIS A 138 -3.97 -0.80 -6.70
C HIS A 138 -3.54 -0.17 -8.03
N ARG A 139 -3.12 1.10 -8.03
CA ARG A 139 -2.50 1.73 -9.23
C ARG A 139 -1.22 1.02 -9.64
N ILE A 140 -0.37 0.64 -8.68
CA ILE A 140 0.86 -0.12 -8.94
C ILE A 140 0.54 -1.52 -9.51
N LEU A 141 -0.49 -2.18 -8.98
CA LEU A 141 -0.97 -3.47 -9.50
C LEU A 141 -1.43 -3.32 -10.96
N ARG A 142 -2.28 -2.33 -11.24
CA ARG A 142 -2.83 -2.05 -12.58
C ARG A 142 -1.78 -1.60 -13.58
N ALA A 143 -0.75 -0.88 -13.14
CA ALA A 143 0.32 -0.40 -14.00
C ALA A 143 0.97 -1.56 -14.77
N ARG A 144 1.10 -2.73 -14.14
CA ARG A 144 1.74 -3.91 -14.75
C ARG A 144 1.02 -4.46 -15.98
N GLU A 145 -0.27 -4.16 -16.13
CA GLU A 145 -1.06 -4.54 -17.31
C GLU A 145 -0.80 -3.62 -18.52
N SER A 146 0.05 -2.59 -18.37
CA SER A 146 0.35 -1.59 -19.41
C SER A 146 1.72 -1.83 -20.05
N ASP A 147 2.04 -1.08 -21.11
CA ASP A 147 3.39 -1.07 -21.67
C ASP A 147 4.41 -0.55 -20.63
N ILE A 148 5.68 -0.89 -20.84
CA ILE A 148 6.77 -0.61 -19.88
C ILE A 148 6.91 0.90 -19.59
N GLU A 149 6.69 1.76 -20.59
CA GLU A 149 6.83 3.21 -20.44
C GLU A 149 5.70 3.79 -19.55
N ASN A 150 4.46 3.46 -19.87
CA ASN A 150 3.29 3.84 -19.07
C ASN A 150 3.35 3.23 -17.67
N SER A 151 3.75 1.97 -17.55
CA SER A 151 3.98 1.30 -16.27
C SER A 151 4.98 2.08 -15.42
N SER A 152 6.10 2.49 -16.00
CA SER A 152 7.17 3.20 -15.30
C SER A 152 6.75 4.58 -14.81
N LEU A 153 5.99 5.31 -15.63
CA LEU A 153 5.42 6.59 -15.23
C LEU A 153 4.39 6.40 -14.10
N VAL A 154 3.46 5.45 -14.23
CA VAL A 154 2.45 5.20 -13.20
C VAL A 154 3.10 4.75 -11.89
N LEU A 155 4.08 3.85 -11.94
CA LEU A 155 4.82 3.38 -10.76
C LEU A 155 5.58 4.52 -10.06
N SER A 156 6.32 5.33 -10.81
CA SER A 156 7.10 6.44 -10.24
C SER A 156 6.20 7.48 -9.57
N VAL A 157 5.10 7.87 -10.23
CA VAL A 157 4.12 8.82 -9.69
C VAL A 157 3.32 8.22 -8.53
N ALA A 158 3.01 6.93 -8.55
CA ALA A 158 2.30 6.27 -7.46
C ALA A 158 3.15 6.24 -6.18
N VAL A 159 4.44 5.90 -6.28
CA VAL A 159 5.38 5.97 -5.15
C VAL A 159 5.53 7.40 -4.64
N GLU A 160 5.69 8.38 -5.53
CA GLU A 160 5.74 9.80 -5.13
C GLU A 160 4.48 10.23 -4.37
N GLY A 161 3.31 9.90 -4.90
CA GLY A 161 2.04 10.26 -4.32
C GLY A 161 1.85 9.63 -2.93
N LEU A 162 2.18 8.35 -2.79
CA LEU A 162 2.14 7.66 -1.51
C LEU A 162 3.04 8.36 -0.48
N VAL A 163 4.29 8.64 -0.83
CA VAL A 163 5.24 9.30 0.08
C VAL A 163 4.74 10.70 0.47
N LYS A 164 4.31 11.50 -0.51
CA LYS A 164 3.80 12.87 -0.30
C LYS A 164 2.63 12.91 0.67
N GLN A 165 1.71 11.95 0.56
CA GLN A 165 0.47 11.95 1.33
C GLN A 165 0.60 11.27 2.70
N THR A 166 1.59 10.40 2.90
CA THR A 166 1.62 9.52 4.09
C THR A 166 2.93 9.51 4.88
N LEU A 167 4.07 9.89 4.27
CA LEU A 167 5.40 9.66 4.87
C LEU A 167 6.28 10.91 5.00
N LEU A 168 5.86 12.05 4.43
CA LEU A 168 6.59 13.30 4.62
C LEU A 168 6.63 13.68 6.08
N SER A 169 7.81 14.14 6.52
CA SER A 169 8.04 14.60 7.87
C SER A 169 8.89 15.86 7.83
N GLU A 170 8.70 16.75 8.80
CA GLU A 170 9.61 17.89 9.01
C GLU A 170 11.05 17.43 9.27
N LYS A 171 11.25 16.19 9.73
CA LYS A 171 12.58 15.57 9.86
C LYS A 171 13.31 15.37 8.52
N ASP A 172 12.59 15.44 7.41
CA ASP A 172 13.16 15.32 6.05
C ASP A 172 13.62 16.67 5.50
N VAL A 173 13.41 17.75 6.25
CA VAL A 173 13.85 19.09 5.86
C VAL A 173 15.29 19.31 6.28
N ASP A 174 16.10 19.79 5.34
CA ASP A 174 17.44 20.26 5.63
C ASP A 174 17.38 21.58 6.41
N SER A 175 17.53 21.48 7.73
CA SER A 175 17.46 22.64 8.63
C SER A 175 18.54 23.68 8.38
N GLU A 176 19.69 23.29 7.82
CA GLU A 176 20.76 24.23 7.47
C GLU A 176 20.36 25.00 6.22
N PHE A 177 19.87 24.29 5.20
CA PHE A 177 19.35 24.92 3.98
C PHE A 177 18.16 25.83 4.26
N VAL A 178 17.25 25.48 5.18
CA VAL A 178 16.13 26.36 5.57
C VAL A 178 16.63 27.68 6.11
N LYS A 179 17.63 27.68 7.00
CA LYS A 179 18.22 28.92 7.53
C LYS A 179 18.85 29.75 6.41
N GLN A 180 19.62 29.12 5.53
CA GLN A 180 20.21 29.80 4.37
C GLN A 180 19.12 30.40 3.44
N ALA A 181 18.00 29.70 3.26
CA ALA A 181 16.88 30.17 2.46
C ALA A 181 16.15 31.36 3.12
N GLU A 182 16.00 31.36 4.44
CA GLU A 182 15.43 32.48 5.21
C GLU A 182 16.33 33.73 5.15
N GLU A 183 17.65 33.55 5.29
CA GLU A 183 18.63 34.62 5.11
C GLU A 183 18.57 35.20 3.70
N ALA A 184 18.48 34.33 2.67
CA ALA A 184 18.34 34.75 1.29
C ALA A 184 17.03 35.52 1.04
N GLU A 185 15.92 35.13 1.67
CA GLU A 185 14.63 35.84 1.58
C GLU A 185 14.75 37.29 2.09
N HIS A 186 15.46 37.52 3.20
CA HIS A 186 15.70 38.86 3.75
C HIS A 186 16.57 39.73 2.82
N ILE A 187 17.56 39.13 2.13
CA ILE A 187 18.36 39.84 1.13
C ILE A 187 17.50 40.22 -0.08
N LEU A 188 16.63 39.30 -0.53
CA LEU A 188 15.75 39.51 -1.68
C LEU A 188 14.72 40.63 -1.49
N GLU A 189 14.30 40.91 -0.26
CA GLU A 189 13.39 42.02 0.04
C GLU A 189 14.01 43.39 -0.20
N ASN A 190 15.33 43.47 -0.12
CA ASN A 190 16.08 44.70 -0.33
C ASN A 190 16.59 44.86 -1.78
N LEU A 191 16.34 43.87 -2.63
CA LEU A 191 16.73 43.91 -4.04
C LEU A 191 15.65 44.56 -4.91
N THR A 192 16.06 45.48 -5.77
CA THR A 192 15.19 46.15 -6.75
C THR A 192 14.94 45.25 -7.96
N LEU A 193 14.31 44.09 -7.73
CA LEU A 193 13.89 43.17 -8.78
C LEU A 193 12.45 43.46 -9.21
N GLY A 194 12.16 43.21 -10.49
CA GLY A 194 10.79 43.25 -10.98
C GLY A 194 9.92 42.23 -10.24
N SER A 195 8.68 42.60 -9.91
CA SER A 195 7.75 41.81 -9.07
C SER A 195 7.58 40.35 -9.54
N ARG A 196 7.56 40.11 -10.85
CA ARG A 196 7.47 38.76 -11.43
C ARG A 196 8.69 37.90 -11.12
N ALA A 197 9.90 38.45 -11.24
CA ALA A 197 11.13 37.73 -10.95
C ALA A 197 11.26 37.46 -9.44
N LEU A 198 10.96 38.46 -8.61
CA LEU A 198 10.96 38.32 -7.16
C LEU A 198 9.99 37.23 -6.68
N SER A 199 8.76 37.22 -7.21
CA SER A 199 7.76 36.20 -6.88
C SER A 199 8.19 34.78 -7.29
N ALA A 200 8.80 34.63 -8.46
CA ALA A 200 9.33 33.34 -8.92
C ALA A 200 10.45 32.83 -8.01
N ILE A 201 11.38 33.70 -7.59
CA ILE A 201 12.48 33.34 -6.68
C ILE A 201 11.93 32.98 -5.30
N LYS A 202 11.04 33.80 -4.72
CA LYS A 202 10.41 33.52 -3.42
C LYS A 202 9.64 32.19 -3.45
N SER A 203 8.89 31.93 -4.52
CA SER A 203 8.19 30.64 -4.68
C SER A 203 9.15 29.46 -4.78
N SER A 204 10.26 29.62 -5.50
CA SER A 204 11.30 28.58 -5.61
C SER A 204 11.95 28.28 -4.26
N LEU A 205 12.32 29.30 -3.49
CA LEU A 205 12.85 29.16 -2.13
C LEU A 205 11.84 28.52 -1.18
N GLY A 206 10.58 28.99 -1.21
CA GLY A 206 9.49 28.42 -0.44
C GLY A 206 9.29 26.93 -0.69
N ASN A 207 9.32 26.51 -1.96
CA ASN A 207 9.25 25.10 -2.35
C ASN A 207 10.51 24.31 -1.92
N ALA A 208 11.68 24.93 -2.00
CA ALA A 208 12.94 24.28 -1.66
C ALA A 208 13.07 23.95 -0.18
N LYS A 209 12.38 24.71 0.70
CA LYS A 209 12.28 24.49 2.16
C LYS A 209 11.37 23.31 2.54
N GLN A 210 10.56 22.79 1.61
CA GLN A 210 9.62 21.71 1.93
C GLN A 210 10.28 20.33 1.93
N PRO A 211 9.78 19.37 2.73
CA PRO A 211 10.19 17.97 2.65
C PRO A 211 10.09 17.43 1.22
N ARG A 212 11.16 16.82 0.71
CA ARG A 212 11.16 16.22 -0.63
C ARG A 212 11.03 14.70 -0.54
N VAL A 213 10.31 14.12 -1.50
CA VAL A 213 10.14 12.66 -1.61
C VAL A 213 11.49 11.94 -1.58
N GLN A 214 12.49 12.47 -2.29
CA GLN A 214 13.81 11.84 -2.34
C GLN A 214 14.48 11.80 -0.96
N ASP A 215 14.33 12.85 -0.16
CA ASP A 215 14.94 12.93 1.18
C ASP A 215 14.20 12.02 2.16
N THR A 216 12.86 11.96 2.08
CA THR A 216 12.06 10.98 2.80
C THR A 216 12.46 9.54 2.47
N LEU A 217 12.63 9.20 1.18
CA LEU A 217 13.07 7.85 0.79
C LEU A 217 14.51 7.56 1.24
N ARG A 218 15.41 8.55 1.23
CA ARG A 218 16.76 8.42 1.82
C ARG A 218 16.68 8.14 3.31
N ARG A 219 15.86 8.86 4.07
CA ARG A 219 15.64 8.59 5.49
C ARG A 219 15.13 7.17 5.72
N LEU A 220 14.13 6.73 4.95
CA LEU A 220 13.58 5.37 5.06
C LEU A 220 14.64 4.31 4.74
N ALA A 221 15.51 4.56 3.77
CA ALA A 221 16.62 3.67 3.44
C ALA A 221 17.68 3.62 4.57
N THR A 222 18.02 4.77 5.15
CA THR A 222 18.93 4.85 6.30
C THR A 222 18.36 4.17 7.54
N ALA A 223 17.05 4.25 7.74
CA ALA A 223 16.33 3.57 8.82
C ALA A 223 16.10 2.06 8.57
N GLY A 224 16.53 1.54 7.41
CA GLY A 224 16.37 0.13 7.05
C GLY A 224 14.94 -0.29 6.67
N VAL A 225 14.02 0.67 6.51
CA VAL A 225 12.63 0.40 6.11
C VAL A 225 12.55 -0.01 4.63
N ILE A 226 13.43 0.54 3.80
CA ILE A 226 13.61 0.12 2.40
C ILE A 226 15.09 -0.14 2.12
N SER A 227 15.38 -0.96 1.12
CA SER A 227 16.77 -1.17 0.69
C SER A 227 17.31 0.04 -0.10
N LYS A 228 18.62 0.26 -0.05
CA LYS A 228 19.29 1.24 -0.93
C LYS A 228 19.10 0.90 -2.42
N ALA A 229 18.91 -0.38 -2.74
CA ALA A 229 18.60 -0.85 -4.08
C ALA A 229 17.22 -0.34 -4.55
N HIS A 230 16.19 -0.39 -3.70
CA HIS A 230 14.87 0.16 -4.01
C HIS A 230 14.92 1.67 -4.30
N LEU A 231 15.65 2.43 -3.47
CA LEU A 231 15.84 3.87 -3.70
C LEU A 231 16.53 4.15 -5.03
N LYS A 232 17.59 3.40 -5.36
CA LYS A 232 18.32 3.54 -6.63
C LYS A 232 17.43 3.17 -7.83
N ALA A 233 16.69 2.07 -7.74
CA ALA A 233 15.78 1.62 -8.78
C ALA A 233 14.67 2.66 -9.05
N TRP A 234 14.02 3.15 -8.00
CA TRP A 234 13.02 4.21 -8.14
C TRP A 234 13.60 5.49 -8.73
N GLY A 235 14.80 5.91 -8.31
CA GLY A 235 15.45 7.10 -8.87
C GLY A 235 15.76 6.98 -10.36
N LYS A 236 16.25 5.81 -10.80
CA LYS A 236 16.46 5.52 -12.23
C LYS A 236 15.14 5.55 -13.00
N LEU A 237 14.12 4.84 -12.50
CA LEU A 237 12.79 4.75 -13.11
C LEU A 237 12.16 6.13 -13.29
N ARG A 238 12.16 6.94 -12.23
CA ARG A 238 11.63 8.31 -12.23
C ARG A 238 12.34 9.20 -13.25
N ASN A 239 13.67 9.17 -13.27
CA ASN A 239 14.44 9.99 -14.21
C ASN A 239 14.18 9.56 -15.66
N ALA A 240 14.12 8.26 -15.94
CA ALA A 240 13.82 7.76 -17.27
C ALA A 240 12.40 8.18 -17.72
N ALA A 241 11.39 7.95 -16.88
CA ALA A 241 10.01 8.31 -17.17
C ALA A 241 9.79 9.83 -17.31
N ALA A 242 10.44 10.66 -16.50
CA ALA A 242 10.29 12.11 -16.53
C ALA A 242 11.01 12.79 -17.70
N HIS A 243 12.08 12.18 -18.22
CA HIS A 243 12.90 12.75 -19.29
C HIS A 243 12.78 12.00 -20.63
N GLY A 244 11.93 10.98 -20.71
CA GLY A 244 11.69 10.22 -21.95
C GLY A 244 12.90 9.40 -22.41
N ASN A 245 13.79 9.01 -21.49
CA ASN A 245 14.90 8.13 -21.83
C ASN A 245 14.38 6.69 -21.99
N VAL A 246 14.92 5.98 -22.97
CA VAL A 246 14.62 4.55 -23.20
C VAL A 246 14.97 3.78 -21.93
N LEU A 247 14.01 3.04 -21.41
CA LEU A 247 14.22 2.11 -20.31
C LEU A 247 15.02 0.92 -20.86
N GLU A 248 16.30 0.83 -20.52
CA GLU A 248 17.10 -0.35 -20.84
C GLU A 248 16.61 -1.53 -19.99
N ASP A 249 16.28 -2.64 -20.64
CA ASP A 249 15.87 -3.88 -20.00
C ASP A 249 17.11 -4.51 -19.34
N ASP A 250 17.30 -4.24 -18.05
CA ASP A 250 18.43 -4.78 -17.28
C ASP A 250 17.92 -6.03 -16.53
N ASP A 251 18.01 -7.19 -17.19
CA ASP A 251 17.61 -8.54 -16.73
C ASP A 251 18.21 -8.98 -15.37
N LYS A 252 19.02 -8.13 -14.72
CA LYS A 252 19.78 -8.43 -13.49
C LYS A 252 19.21 -7.81 -12.21
N ALA A 253 18.00 -7.27 -12.23
CA ALA A 253 17.41 -6.57 -11.08
C ALA A 253 16.40 -7.40 -10.24
N LEU A 254 16.33 -8.73 -10.43
CA LEU A 254 15.53 -9.64 -9.60
C LEU A 254 16.36 -10.32 -8.51
#